data_AF-U6EAH1-F1
#
_entry.id   AF-U6EAH1-F1
#
_cell.length_a   1.000
_cell.length_b   1.000
_cell.length_c   1.000
_cell.angle_alpha   90.00
_cell.angle_beta   90.00
_cell.angle_gamma   90.00
#
_symmetry.space_group_name_H-M   'P 1'
#
loop_
_entity.id
_entity.type
_entity.pdbx_description
1 polymer ?
#
loop_
_entity_poly.entity_id
_entity_poly.type
_entity_poly.pdbx_seq_one_letter_code
_entity_poly.pdbx_strand_id
1 'polypeptide(L)'
;MQSIIYSKLCYDTNITICVITMAFMKDTEREQLRKLVKACLLEISKLKIELKKCQKQNSTSTYQERSKLKELQIKKDEEIRKKEAIIQDLQMKQDEEIRKKESKIQELQIKHNEEIKKKDAVIQDLQMKQGGEIRKKEAELQELRNQLKDKDSEIKELHKIQEQFKLLTQKPKKGLTSFQSNVYLLLPDREDNLENLYESITKMGFTELSLQNFEHALRNLERKGYYRSREKDGVVLWKKIEKN
;
A
#
# COMPACT_ATOMS: atom_id res chain seq x y z
N MET A 1 17.44 18.55 91.20
CA MET A 1 17.76 17.87 92.49
C MET A 1 16.86 18.28 93.65
N GLN A 2 16.36 19.52 93.73
CA GLN A 2 15.43 19.94 94.80
C GLN A 2 14.12 19.12 94.85
N SER A 3 13.55 18.70 93.72
CA SER A 3 12.24 17.98 93.68
C SER A 3 12.24 16.60 94.35
N ILE A 4 13.33 15.83 94.23
CA ILE A 4 13.46 14.50 94.88
C ILE A 4 13.65 14.66 96.39
N ILE A 5 14.36 15.71 96.82
CA ILE A 5 14.58 16.05 98.23
C ILE A 5 13.25 16.52 98.86
N TYR A 6 12.48 17.37 98.16
CA TYR A 6 11.15 17.80 98.60
C TYR A 6 10.15 16.64 98.67
N SER A 7 10.18 15.70 97.71
CA SER A 7 9.36 14.48 97.74
C SER A 7 9.69 13.59 98.94
N LYS A 8 10.97 13.44 99.27
CA LYS A 8 11.44 12.59 100.38
C LYS A 8 11.20 13.24 101.74
N LEU A 9 11.45 14.55 101.88
CA LEU A 9 11.03 15.31 103.06
C LEU A 9 9.52 15.27 103.24
N CYS A 10 8.71 15.51 102.20
CA CYS A 10 7.24 15.40 102.33
C CYS A 10 6.79 13.99 102.72
N TYR A 11 7.42 12.93 102.21
CA TYR A 11 7.09 11.55 102.60
C TYR A 11 7.43 11.28 104.07
N ASP A 12 8.64 11.67 104.51
CA ASP A 12 9.10 11.44 105.90
C ASP A 12 8.36 12.34 106.91
N THR A 13 8.02 13.58 106.53
CA THR A 13 7.21 14.47 107.38
C THR A 13 5.76 13.97 107.46
N ASN A 14 5.17 13.48 106.36
CA ASN A 14 3.83 12.87 106.39
C ASN A 14 3.79 11.57 107.18
N ILE A 15 4.86 10.75 107.14
CA ILE A 15 5.00 9.56 107.99
C ILE A 15 5.10 9.95 109.46
N THR A 16 5.92 10.96 109.79
CA THR A 16 6.08 11.45 111.16
C THR A 16 4.79 12.08 111.70
N ILE A 17 4.09 12.87 110.90
CA ILE A 17 2.78 13.44 111.24
C ILE A 17 1.77 12.32 111.46
N CYS A 18 1.68 11.33 110.57
CA CYS A 18 0.81 10.15 110.74
C CYS A 18 1.12 9.35 112.02
N VAL A 19 2.40 9.24 112.41
CA VAL A 19 2.82 8.57 113.66
C VAL A 19 2.39 9.37 114.89
N ILE A 20 2.45 10.70 114.85
CA ILE A 20 2.02 11.59 115.94
C ILE A 20 0.49 11.67 116.04
N THR A 21 -0.26 11.78 114.93
CA THR A 21 -1.73 11.70 114.97
C THR A 21 -2.22 10.33 115.39
N MET A 22 -1.51 9.25 115.02
CA MET A 22 -1.79 7.92 115.56
C MET A 22 -1.64 7.84 117.08
N ALA A 23 -0.79 8.68 117.71
CA ALA A 23 -0.59 8.74 119.17
C ALA A 23 -1.79 9.32 119.96
N PHE A 24 -2.60 10.19 119.34
CA PHE A 24 -3.71 10.90 119.98
C PHE A 24 -5.12 10.39 119.60
N MET A 25 -5.22 9.42 118.69
CA MET A 25 -6.49 8.76 118.36
C MET A 25 -6.97 7.88 119.53
N LYS A 26 -8.28 7.85 119.80
CA LYS A 26 -8.88 6.89 120.75
C LYS A 26 -8.53 5.47 120.28
N ASP A 27 -8.25 4.54 121.20
CA ASP A 27 -7.79 3.18 120.86
C ASP A 27 -8.69 2.45 119.82
N THR A 28 -9.98 2.80 119.77
CA THR A 28 -10.94 2.32 118.76
C THR A 28 -10.65 2.77 117.33
N GLU A 29 -10.28 4.03 117.10
CA GLU A 29 -10.00 4.60 115.76
C GLU A 29 -8.67 4.07 115.20
N ARG A 30 -7.67 3.95 116.09
CA ARG A 30 -6.37 3.34 115.75
C ARG A 30 -6.54 1.87 115.33
N GLU A 31 -7.42 1.13 116.00
CA GLU A 31 -7.71 -0.26 115.65
C GLU A 31 -8.53 -0.38 114.35
N GLN A 32 -9.46 0.54 114.08
CA GLN A 32 -10.16 0.63 112.79
C GLN A 32 -9.20 0.92 111.63
N LEU A 33 -8.25 1.85 111.81
CA LEU A 33 -7.23 2.15 110.81
C LEU A 33 -6.31 0.94 110.55
N ARG A 34 -5.88 0.23 111.61
CA ARG A 34 -5.12 -1.02 111.47
C ARG A 34 -5.89 -2.09 110.69
N LYS A 35 -7.19 -2.24 110.94
CA LYS A 35 -8.05 -3.17 110.19
C LYS A 35 -8.15 -2.77 108.71
N LEU A 36 -8.31 -1.49 108.41
CA LEU A 36 -8.35 -0.99 107.03
C LEU A 36 -7.02 -1.19 106.30
N VAL A 37 -5.89 -0.84 106.93
CA VAL A 37 -4.56 -1.06 106.35
C VAL A 37 -4.30 -2.55 106.07
N LYS A 38 -4.71 -3.45 106.99
CA LYS A 38 -4.65 -4.90 106.76
C LYS A 38 -5.52 -5.32 105.58
N ALA A 39 -6.75 -4.80 105.46
CA ALA A 39 -7.63 -5.09 104.33
C ALA A 39 -7.03 -4.60 103.00
N CYS A 40 -6.50 -3.37 102.95
CA CYS A 40 -5.83 -2.83 101.77
C CYS A 40 -4.57 -3.64 101.38
N LEU A 41 -3.76 -4.07 102.34
CA LEU A 41 -2.58 -4.90 102.07
C LEU A 41 -2.94 -6.28 101.54
N LEU A 42 -4.03 -6.87 102.05
CA LEU A 42 -4.57 -8.13 101.53
C LEU A 42 -5.09 -7.95 100.10
N GLU A 43 -5.79 -6.86 99.82
CA GLU A 43 -6.30 -6.54 98.49
C GLU A 43 -5.18 -6.29 97.48
N ILE A 44 -4.15 -5.51 97.83
CA ILE A 44 -2.94 -5.32 97.02
C ILE A 44 -2.26 -6.68 96.75
N SER A 45 -2.17 -7.54 97.77
CA SER A 45 -1.58 -8.87 97.62
C SER A 45 -2.40 -9.76 96.68
N LYS A 46 -3.73 -9.71 96.77
CA LYS A 46 -4.66 -10.41 95.88
C LYS A 46 -4.52 -9.91 94.43
N LEU A 47 -4.56 -8.60 94.22
CA LEU A 47 -4.38 -7.98 92.90
C LEU A 47 -3.02 -8.30 92.29
N LYS A 48 -1.94 -8.33 93.08
CA LYS A 48 -0.60 -8.73 92.62
C LYS A 48 -0.55 -10.19 92.18
N ILE A 49 -1.27 -11.08 92.86
CA ILE A 49 -1.38 -12.49 92.47
C ILE A 49 -2.19 -12.62 91.17
N GLU A 50 -3.33 -11.92 91.06
CA GLU A 50 -4.16 -11.89 89.85
C GLU A 50 -3.38 -11.36 88.65
N LEU A 51 -2.65 -10.25 88.81
CA LEU A 51 -1.80 -9.68 87.77
C LEU A 51 -0.71 -10.67 87.31
N LYS A 52 -0.05 -11.37 88.24
CA LYS A 52 0.91 -12.43 87.90
C LYS A 52 0.25 -13.61 87.17
N LYS A 53 -0.99 -13.98 87.52
CA LYS A 53 -1.74 -15.02 86.82
C LYS A 53 -2.08 -14.57 85.39
N CYS A 54 -2.58 -13.35 85.21
CA CYS A 54 -2.89 -12.77 83.89
C CYS A 54 -1.65 -12.69 83.00
N GLN A 55 -0.50 -12.23 83.53
CA GLN A 55 0.75 -12.17 82.76
C GLN A 55 1.23 -13.55 82.29
N LYS A 56 1.13 -14.56 83.16
CA LYS A 56 1.47 -15.95 82.80
C LYS A 56 0.53 -16.50 81.73
N GLN A 57 -0.78 -16.30 81.89
CA GLN A 57 -1.78 -16.75 80.91
C GLN A 57 -1.58 -16.07 79.55
N ASN A 58 -1.30 -14.77 79.52
CA ASN A 58 -1.03 -14.03 78.29
C ASN A 58 0.26 -14.53 77.60
N SER A 59 1.31 -14.79 78.37
CA SER A 59 2.58 -15.35 77.83
C SER A 59 2.37 -16.74 77.22
N THR A 60 1.55 -17.59 77.85
CA THR A 60 1.21 -18.91 77.32
C THR A 60 0.32 -18.82 76.07
N SER A 61 -0.70 -17.95 76.06
CA SER A 61 -1.58 -17.74 74.90
C SER A 61 -0.81 -17.25 73.68
N THR A 62 0.02 -16.21 73.87
CA THR A 62 0.86 -15.66 72.80
C THR A 62 1.88 -16.66 72.26
N TYR A 63 2.48 -17.51 73.11
CA TYR A 63 3.35 -18.59 72.67
C TYR A 63 2.60 -19.62 71.81
N GLN A 64 1.40 -20.04 72.23
CA GLN A 64 0.56 -20.99 71.49
C GLN A 64 0.10 -20.42 70.14
N GLU A 65 -0.34 -19.16 70.10
CA GLU A 65 -0.72 -18.47 68.86
C GLU A 65 0.47 -18.36 67.89
N ARG A 66 1.66 -17.99 68.40
CA ARG A 66 2.88 -17.93 67.59
C ARG A 66 3.29 -19.30 67.06
N SER A 67 3.09 -20.37 67.82
CA SER A 67 3.33 -21.74 67.35
C SER A 67 2.39 -22.12 66.21
N LYS A 68 1.09 -21.87 66.38
CA LYS A 68 0.07 -22.13 65.33
C LYS A 68 0.35 -21.33 64.06
N LEU A 69 0.76 -20.07 64.20
CA LEU A 69 1.10 -19.21 63.07
C LEU A 69 2.32 -19.74 62.30
N LYS A 70 3.36 -20.19 63.01
CA LYS A 70 4.54 -20.82 62.39
C LYS A 70 4.18 -22.09 61.63
N GLU A 71 3.35 -22.96 62.22
CA GLU A 71 2.89 -24.18 61.55
C GLU A 71 2.09 -23.86 60.28
N LEU A 72 1.20 -22.86 60.34
CA LEU A 72 0.45 -22.41 59.18
C LEU A 72 1.37 -21.84 58.09
N GLN A 73 2.38 -21.07 58.48
CA GLN A 73 3.37 -20.51 57.57
C GLN A 73 4.16 -21.61 56.85
N ILE A 74 4.65 -22.61 57.58
CA ILE A 74 5.35 -23.77 56.98
C ILE A 74 4.46 -24.49 55.96
N LYS A 75 3.19 -24.75 56.29
CA LYS A 75 2.24 -25.39 55.37
C LYS A 75 2.03 -24.55 54.11
N LYS A 76 1.91 -23.23 54.24
CA LYS A 76 1.74 -22.33 53.11
C LYS A 76 2.99 -22.26 52.24
N ASP A 77 4.18 -22.24 52.85
CA ASP A 77 5.44 -22.27 52.13
C ASP A 77 5.62 -23.58 51.35
N GLU A 78 5.20 -24.71 51.91
CA GLU A 78 5.19 -26.00 51.18
C GLU A 78 4.20 -26.01 50.01
N GLU A 79 3.00 -25.46 50.17
CA GLU A 79 2.02 -25.30 49.08
C GLU A 79 2.57 -24.39 47.97
N ILE A 80 3.23 -23.30 48.33
CA ILE A 80 3.88 -22.37 47.40
C ILE A 80 4.95 -23.11 46.60
N ARG A 81 5.87 -23.81 47.27
CA ARG A 81 6.93 -24.59 46.59
C ARG A 81 6.37 -25.61 45.60
N LYS A 82 5.29 -26.32 45.97
CA LYS A 82 4.62 -27.27 45.07
C LYS A 82 4.05 -26.57 43.84
N LYS A 83 3.40 -25.41 44.02
CA LYS A 83 2.86 -24.62 42.91
C LYS A 83 3.97 -24.05 42.03
N GLU A 84 5.07 -23.58 42.60
CA GLU A 84 6.24 -23.09 41.86
C GLU A 84 6.83 -24.18 40.97
N ALA A 85 6.99 -25.40 41.50
CA ALA A 85 7.47 -26.54 40.72
C ALA A 85 6.54 -26.89 39.55
N ILE A 86 5.21 -26.85 39.77
CA ILE A 86 4.22 -27.08 38.70
C ILE A 86 4.30 -25.98 37.64
N ILE A 87 4.42 -24.72 38.05
CA ILE A 87 4.55 -23.59 37.12
C ILE A 87 5.81 -23.76 36.26
N GLN A 88 6.92 -24.15 36.87
CA GLN A 88 8.17 -24.39 36.15
C GLN A 88 8.06 -25.52 35.12
N ASP A 89 7.42 -26.64 35.47
CA ASP A 89 7.19 -27.76 34.54
C ASP A 89 6.28 -27.34 33.36
N LEU A 90 5.21 -26.59 33.64
CA LEU A 90 4.32 -26.07 32.60
C LEU A 90 5.04 -25.09 31.67
N GLN A 91 5.89 -24.22 32.20
CA GLN A 91 6.72 -23.31 31.41
C GLN A 91 7.67 -24.09 30.48
N MET A 92 8.35 -25.12 30.99
CA MET A 92 9.25 -25.94 30.18
C MET A 92 8.51 -26.65 29.03
N LYS A 93 7.31 -27.18 29.28
CA LYS A 93 6.48 -27.81 28.25
C LYS A 93 6.03 -26.80 27.20
N GLN A 94 5.58 -25.62 27.63
CA GLN A 94 5.16 -24.55 26.74
C GLN A 94 6.32 -24.08 25.85
N ASP A 95 7.51 -23.89 26.42
CA ASP A 95 8.72 -23.51 25.67
C ASP A 95 9.11 -24.57 24.64
N GLU A 96 8.96 -25.86 24.95
CA GLU A 96 9.22 -26.93 24.01
C GLU A 96 8.23 -26.93 22.83
N GLU A 97 6.94 -26.72 23.10
CA GLU A 97 5.94 -26.59 22.04
C GLU A 97 6.19 -25.37 21.14
N ILE A 98 6.56 -24.24 21.74
CA ILE A 98 6.92 -23.02 21.01
C ILE A 98 8.10 -23.32 20.08
N ARG A 99 9.18 -23.91 20.60
CA ARG A 99 10.35 -24.30 19.80
C ARG A 99 9.98 -25.21 18.62
N LYS A 100 9.11 -26.20 18.84
CA LYS A 100 8.65 -27.10 17.75
C LYS A 100 7.87 -26.34 16.67
N LYS A 101 6.97 -25.43 17.08
CA LYS A 101 6.19 -24.60 16.16
C LYS A 101 7.08 -23.62 15.39
N GLU A 102 8.06 -23.01 16.04
CA GLU A 102 9.03 -22.10 15.42
C GLU A 102 9.87 -22.81 14.34
N SER A 103 10.42 -23.99 14.66
CA SER A 103 11.14 -24.80 13.66
C SER A 103 10.25 -25.14 12.47
N LYS A 104 8.96 -25.45 12.71
CA LYS A 104 8.04 -25.78 11.62
C LYS A 104 7.72 -24.57 10.74
N ILE A 105 7.58 -23.39 11.33
CA ILE A 105 7.38 -22.14 10.61
C ILE A 105 8.59 -21.85 9.71
N GLN A 106 9.82 -22.02 10.23
CA GLN A 106 11.04 -21.82 9.45
C GLN A 106 11.12 -22.78 8.25
N GLU A 107 10.84 -24.07 8.44
CA GLU A 107 10.79 -25.04 7.33
C GLU A 107 9.79 -24.64 6.24
N LEU A 108 8.58 -24.20 6.64
CA LEU A 108 7.54 -23.79 5.70
C LEU A 108 7.94 -22.52 4.94
N GLN A 109 8.58 -21.56 5.61
CA GLN A 109 9.10 -20.34 4.97
C GLN A 109 10.16 -20.66 3.92
N ILE A 110 11.09 -21.58 4.22
CA ILE A 110 12.12 -22.00 3.25
C ILE A 110 11.46 -22.63 2.02
N LYS A 111 10.55 -23.59 2.22
CA LYS A 111 9.83 -24.24 1.10
C LYS A 111 9.05 -23.24 0.26
N HIS A 112 8.33 -22.31 0.90
CA HIS A 112 7.57 -21.29 0.20
C HIS A 112 8.47 -20.38 -0.65
N ASN A 113 9.62 -19.97 -0.11
CA ASN A 113 10.59 -19.16 -0.84
C ASN A 113 11.20 -19.91 -2.03
N GLU A 114 11.46 -21.20 -1.92
CA GLU A 114 11.92 -22.03 -3.04
C GLU A 114 10.86 -22.15 -4.13
N GLU A 115 9.59 -22.31 -3.77
CA GLU A 115 8.49 -22.33 -4.72
C GLU A 115 8.30 -20.99 -5.43
N ILE A 116 8.41 -19.87 -4.71
CA ILE A 116 8.37 -18.53 -5.31
C ILE A 116 9.50 -18.40 -6.35
N LYS A 117 10.74 -18.72 -5.98
CA LYS A 117 11.88 -18.65 -6.91
C LYS A 117 11.67 -19.47 -8.18
N LYS A 118 11.11 -20.68 -8.06
CA LYS A 118 10.79 -21.54 -9.21
C LYS A 118 9.71 -20.90 -10.10
N LYS A 119 8.65 -20.36 -9.51
CA LYS A 119 7.58 -19.68 -10.25
C LYS A 119 8.07 -18.42 -10.94
N ASP A 120 8.91 -17.63 -10.29
CA ASP A 120 9.49 -16.42 -10.87
C ASP A 120 10.37 -16.74 -12.08
N ALA A 121 11.19 -17.79 -12.01
CA ALA A 121 11.99 -18.24 -13.15
C ALA A 121 11.12 -18.67 -14.34
N VAL A 122 10.01 -19.38 -14.09
CA VAL A 122 9.05 -19.77 -15.14
C VAL A 122 8.37 -18.54 -15.75
N ILE A 123 7.95 -17.57 -14.94
CA ILE A 123 7.34 -16.33 -15.42
C ILE A 123 8.32 -15.57 -16.32
N GLN A 124 9.58 -15.47 -15.92
CA GLN A 124 10.61 -14.79 -16.71
C GLN A 124 10.84 -15.48 -18.07
N ASP A 125 10.93 -16.81 -18.11
CA ASP A 125 11.07 -17.57 -19.37
C ASP A 125 9.86 -17.37 -20.29
N LEU A 126 8.64 -17.41 -19.74
CA LEU A 126 7.40 -17.17 -20.50
C LEU A 126 7.36 -15.74 -21.07
N GLN A 127 7.75 -14.74 -20.28
CA GLN A 127 7.82 -13.34 -20.73
C GLN A 127 8.83 -13.17 -21.88
N MET A 128 9.99 -13.82 -21.79
CA MET A 128 11.01 -13.79 -22.85
C MET A 128 10.50 -14.43 -24.14
N LYS A 129 9.84 -15.59 -24.05
CA LYS A 129 9.26 -16.28 -25.21
C LYS A 129 8.15 -15.46 -25.87
N GLN A 130 7.20 -14.99 -25.08
CA GLN A 130 6.09 -14.15 -25.57
C GLN A 130 6.62 -12.85 -26.20
N GLY A 131 7.59 -12.19 -25.56
CA GLY A 131 8.21 -10.99 -26.11
C GLY A 131 8.92 -11.24 -27.45
N GLY A 132 9.58 -12.40 -27.59
CA GLY A 132 10.20 -12.80 -28.86
C GLY A 132 9.18 -13.06 -29.98
N GLU A 133 8.08 -13.75 -29.68
CA GLU A 133 7.01 -14.01 -30.65
C GLU A 133 6.29 -12.73 -31.08
N ILE A 134 6.02 -11.82 -30.15
CA ILE A 134 5.40 -10.52 -30.45
C ILE A 134 6.28 -9.75 -31.44
N ARG A 135 7.59 -9.65 -31.19
CA ARG A 135 8.51 -8.95 -32.09
C ARG A 135 8.54 -9.54 -33.49
N LYS A 136 8.49 -10.87 -33.62
CA LYS A 136 8.42 -11.54 -34.93
C LYS A 136 7.14 -11.18 -35.67
N LYS A 137 5.99 -11.28 -34.99
CA LYS A 137 4.69 -10.92 -35.56
C LYS A 137 4.60 -9.44 -35.92
N GLU A 138 5.20 -8.56 -35.13
CA GLU A 138 5.27 -7.12 -35.43
C GLU A 138 6.11 -6.85 -36.69
N ALA A 139 7.23 -7.55 -36.86
CA ALA A 139 8.05 -7.44 -38.07
C ALA A 139 7.30 -7.94 -39.31
N GLU A 140 6.65 -9.11 -39.23
CA GLU A 140 5.83 -9.67 -40.31
C GLU A 140 4.66 -8.74 -40.67
N LEU A 141 3.97 -8.17 -39.68
CA LEU A 141 2.90 -7.20 -39.91
C LEU A 141 3.41 -5.93 -40.60
N GLN A 142 4.60 -5.46 -40.24
CA GLN A 142 5.18 -4.28 -40.86
C GLN A 142 5.59 -4.55 -42.32
N GLU A 143 6.13 -5.73 -42.60
CA GLU A 143 6.44 -6.16 -43.97
C GLU A 143 5.19 -6.25 -44.83
N LEU A 144 4.14 -6.92 -44.35
CA LEU A 144 2.86 -7.03 -45.05
C LEU A 144 2.21 -5.65 -45.31
N ARG A 145 2.31 -4.72 -44.35
CA ARG A 145 1.84 -3.34 -44.53
C ARG A 145 2.57 -2.61 -45.64
N ASN A 146 3.89 -2.80 -45.74
CA ASN A 146 4.68 -2.19 -46.81
C ASN A 146 4.28 -2.77 -48.18
N GLN A 147 4.16 -4.09 -48.27
CA GLN A 147 3.72 -4.76 -49.51
C GLN A 147 2.33 -4.28 -49.95
N LEU A 148 1.39 -4.13 -49.02
CA LEU A 148 0.05 -3.59 -49.31
C LEU A 148 0.12 -2.17 -49.87
N LYS A 149 0.95 -1.30 -49.29
CA LYS A 149 1.12 0.08 -49.75
C LYS A 149 1.70 0.14 -51.17
N ASP A 150 2.66 -0.72 -51.48
CA ASP A 150 3.24 -0.81 -52.82
C ASP A 150 2.20 -1.29 -53.82
N LYS A 151 1.41 -2.32 -53.47
CA LYS A 151 0.33 -2.83 -54.29
C LYS A 151 -0.78 -1.81 -54.52
N ASP A 152 -1.16 -1.03 -53.50
CA ASP A 152 -2.13 0.06 -53.64
C ASP A 152 -1.62 1.15 -54.60
N SER A 153 -0.31 1.41 -54.60
CA SER A 153 0.31 2.37 -55.53
C SER A 153 0.29 1.83 -56.97
N GLU A 154 0.62 0.56 -57.15
CA GLU A 154 0.54 -0.14 -58.43
C GLU A 154 -0.90 -0.15 -58.99
N ILE A 155 -1.89 -0.48 -58.14
CA ILE A 155 -3.32 -0.47 -58.52
C ILE A 155 -3.76 0.92 -58.97
N LYS A 156 -3.32 1.99 -58.28
CA LYS A 156 -3.63 3.37 -58.69
C LYS A 156 -3.07 3.72 -60.06
N GLU A 157 -1.84 3.32 -60.37
CA GLU A 157 -1.24 3.55 -61.68
C GLU A 157 -1.97 2.74 -62.77
N LEU A 158 -2.28 1.46 -62.50
CA LEU A 158 -3.07 0.63 -63.40
C LEU A 158 -4.46 1.20 -63.67
N HIS A 159 -5.12 1.77 -62.66
CA HIS A 159 -6.41 2.45 -62.82
C HIS A 159 -6.32 3.67 -63.74
N LYS A 160 -5.27 4.50 -63.61
CA LYS A 160 -5.04 5.64 -64.51
C LYS A 160 -4.86 5.17 -65.95
N ILE A 161 -4.06 4.13 -66.16
CA ILE A 161 -3.84 3.53 -67.50
C ILE A 161 -5.15 2.99 -68.06
N GLN A 162 -5.94 2.30 -67.24
CA GLN A 162 -7.25 1.77 -67.64
C GLN A 162 -8.20 2.88 -68.08
N GLU A 163 -8.27 3.99 -67.33
CA GLU A 163 -9.09 5.15 -67.69
C GLU A 163 -8.63 5.78 -69.01
N GLN A 164 -7.33 5.97 -69.19
CA GLN A 164 -6.76 6.50 -70.44
C GLN A 164 -7.06 5.59 -71.64
N PHE A 165 -6.90 4.28 -71.49
CA PHE A 165 -7.22 3.31 -72.53
C PHE A 165 -8.71 3.31 -72.87
N LYS A 166 -9.57 3.46 -71.87
CA LYS A 166 -11.02 3.59 -72.07
C LYS A 166 -11.35 4.85 -72.87
N LEU A 167 -10.65 5.97 -72.66
CA LEU A 167 -10.81 7.20 -73.46
C LEU A 167 -10.36 7.00 -74.91
N LEU A 168 -9.21 6.37 -75.14
CA LEU A 168 -8.64 6.10 -76.47
C LEU A 168 -9.50 5.17 -77.33
N THR A 169 -10.23 4.26 -76.71
CA THR A 169 -11.10 3.29 -77.41
C THR A 169 -12.52 3.81 -77.63
N GLN A 170 -12.84 5.04 -77.20
CA GLN A 170 -14.14 5.64 -77.49
C GLN A 170 -14.31 5.92 -78.98
N LYS A 171 -15.56 5.88 -79.45
CA LYS A 171 -15.87 6.28 -80.83
C LYS A 171 -15.45 7.75 -81.05
N PRO A 172 -14.83 8.08 -82.20
CA PRO A 172 -14.47 9.45 -82.53
C PRO A 172 -15.67 10.39 -82.38
N LYS A 173 -15.45 11.57 -81.81
CA LYS A 173 -16.49 12.59 -81.67
C LYS A 173 -16.92 13.08 -83.05
N LYS A 174 -18.19 13.46 -83.18
CA LYS A 174 -18.80 13.80 -84.46
C LYS A 174 -18.00 14.89 -85.19
N GLY A 175 -17.55 14.58 -86.41
CA GLY A 175 -16.79 15.50 -87.25
C GLY A 175 -15.31 15.65 -86.87
N LEU A 176 -14.77 14.86 -85.93
CA LEU A 176 -13.35 14.79 -85.61
C LEU A 176 -12.71 13.53 -86.21
N THR A 177 -11.42 13.60 -86.55
CA THR A 177 -10.63 12.40 -86.83
C THR A 177 -10.38 11.62 -85.53
N SER A 178 -9.95 10.37 -85.64
CA SER A 178 -9.57 9.55 -84.47
C SER A 178 -8.51 10.25 -83.62
N PHE A 179 -7.48 10.81 -84.28
CA PHE A 179 -6.44 11.58 -83.61
C PHE A 179 -7.00 12.83 -82.91
N GLN A 180 -7.82 13.65 -83.58
CA GLN A 180 -8.42 14.85 -82.98
C GLN A 180 -9.34 14.51 -81.80
N SER A 181 -10.09 13.41 -81.89
CA SER A 181 -10.94 12.94 -80.80
C SER A 181 -10.12 12.52 -79.59
N ASN A 182 -9.03 11.79 -79.82
CA ASN A 182 -8.13 11.35 -78.76
C ASN A 182 -7.46 12.56 -78.08
N VAL A 183 -7.00 13.54 -78.86
CA VAL A 183 -6.45 14.80 -78.32
C VAL A 183 -7.48 15.53 -77.46
N TYR A 184 -8.73 15.64 -77.91
CA TYR A 184 -9.79 16.27 -77.12
C TYR A 184 -10.11 15.51 -75.82
N LEU A 185 -10.19 14.19 -75.88
CA LEU A 185 -10.58 13.34 -74.73
C LEU A 185 -9.48 13.24 -73.67
N LEU A 186 -8.21 13.20 -74.08
CA LEU A 186 -7.08 13.00 -73.17
C LEU A 186 -6.58 14.28 -72.52
N LEU A 187 -6.78 15.45 -73.13
CA LEU A 187 -6.37 16.71 -72.51
C LEU A 187 -7.15 16.96 -71.20
N PRO A 188 -6.60 17.72 -70.24
CA PRO A 188 -7.34 18.08 -69.04
C PRO A 188 -8.47 19.09 -69.35
N ASP A 189 -9.51 19.13 -68.52
CA ASP A 189 -10.64 20.07 -68.69
C ASP A 189 -10.33 21.49 -68.20
N ARG A 190 -9.17 21.68 -67.55
CA ARG A 190 -8.71 22.99 -67.08
C ARG A 190 -8.29 23.88 -68.25
N GLU A 191 -8.48 25.19 -68.08
CA GLU A 191 -7.92 26.19 -68.99
C GLU A 191 -6.41 26.28 -68.76
N ASP A 192 -5.62 26.14 -69.82
CA ASP A 192 -4.16 26.08 -69.73
C ASP A 192 -3.50 26.59 -71.02
N ASN A 193 -2.19 26.85 -70.99
CA ASN A 193 -1.44 27.31 -72.17
C ASN A 193 -1.03 26.16 -73.10
N LEU A 194 -0.52 26.50 -74.29
CA LEU A 194 -0.15 25.52 -75.32
C LEU A 194 0.92 24.54 -74.80
N GLU A 195 1.95 25.04 -74.14
CA GLU A 195 3.11 24.27 -73.66
C GLU A 195 2.70 23.26 -72.58
N ASN A 196 1.88 23.66 -71.62
CA ASN A 196 1.40 22.80 -70.53
C ASN A 196 0.44 21.71 -71.04
N LEU A 197 -0.42 22.05 -72.01
CA LEU A 197 -1.30 21.06 -72.65
C LEU A 197 -0.50 20.09 -73.52
N TYR A 198 0.52 20.58 -74.21
CA TYR A 198 1.44 19.75 -74.98
C TYR A 198 2.21 18.79 -74.07
N GLU A 199 2.81 19.28 -72.98
CA GLU A 199 3.44 18.42 -71.98
C GLU A 199 2.48 17.36 -71.44
N SER A 200 1.21 17.73 -71.20
CA SER A 200 0.21 16.81 -70.70
C SER A 200 -0.06 15.66 -71.68
N ILE A 201 -0.15 15.93 -72.97
CA ILE A 201 -0.41 14.88 -73.98
C ILE A 201 0.85 14.06 -74.30
N THR A 202 2.02 14.69 -74.30
CA THR A 202 3.30 13.98 -74.46
C THR A 202 3.54 13.00 -73.31
N LYS A 203 3.22 13.39 -72.07
CA LYS A 203 3.28 12.51 -70.88
C LYS A 203 2.32 11.31 -70.97
N MET A 204 1.27 11.38 -71.79
CA MET A 204 0.32 10.28 -72.03
C MET A 204 0.72 9.35 -73.19
N GLY A 205 1.88 9.56 -73.80
CA GLY A 205 2.43 8.67 -74.84
C GLY A 205 2.46 9.24 -76.25
N PHE A 206 2.08 10.51 -76.46
CA PHE A 206 2.23 11.19 -77.76
C PHE A 206 3.64 11.79 -77.90
N THR A 207 4.68 10.98 -77.73
CA THR A 207 6.08 11.42 -77.72
C THR A 207 6.61 11.85 -79.09
N GLU A 208 6.03 11.31 -80.16
CA GLU A 208 6.39 11.65 -81.54
C GLU A 208 5.64 12.87 -82.08
N LEU A 209 4.67 13.41 -81.32
CA LEU A 209 3.91 14.57 -81.73
C LEU A 209 4.75 15.83 -81.56
N SER A 210 4.95 16.63 -82.61
CA SER A 210 5.60 17.93 -82.50
C SER A 210 4.65 19.00 -81.95
N LEU A 211 5.19 20.03 -81.29
CA LEU A 211 4.43 21.16 -80.76
C LEU A 211 3.59 21.85 -81.83
N GLN A 212 4.15 22.03 -83.04
CA GLN A 212 3.44 22.63 -84.18
C GLN A 212 2.25 21.77 -84.62
N ASN A 213 2.43 20.45 -84.73
CA ASN A 213 1.35 19.54 -85.10
C ASN A 213 0.25 19.52 -84.04
N PHE A 214 0.62 19.62 -82.76
CA PHE A 214 -0.33 19.73 -81.65
C PHE A 214 -1.10 21.05 -81.68
N GLU A 215 -0.44 22.18 -81.92
CA GLU A 215 -1.10 23.48 -82.07
C GLU A 215 -2.11 23.46 -83.23
N HIS A 216 -1.72 22.88 -84.38
CA HIS A 216 -2.62 22.67 -85.51
C HIS A 216 -3.84 21.80 -85.13
N ALA A 217 -3.66 20.80 -84.28
CA ALA A 217 -4.77 20.00 -83.77
C ALA A 217 -5.72 20.82 -82.88
N LEU A 218 -5.20 21.65 -81.98
CA LEU A 218 -5.99 22.56 -81.14
C LEU A 218 -6.77 23.59 -81.95
N ARG A 219 -6.13 24.23 -82.95
CA ARG A 219 -6.79 25.16 -83.88
C ARG A 219 -7.92 24.48 -84.65
N ASN A 220 -7.73 23.23 -85.05
CA ASN A 220 -8.77 22.44 -85.70
C ASN A 220 -9.93 22.09 -84.76
N LEU A 221 -9.65 21.81 -83.48
CA LEU A 221 -10.66 21.57 -82.45
C LEU A 221 -11.46 22.86 -82.17
N GLU A 222 -10.79 24.00 -82.11
CA GLU A 222 -11.39 25.32 -81.98
C GLU A 222 -12.32 25.64 -83.16
N ARG A 223 -11.86 25.47 -84.40
CA ARG A 223 -12.68 25.65 -85.61
C ARG A 223 -13.94 24.79 -85.59
N LYS A 224 -13.88 23.59 -85.01
CA LYS A 224 -15.00 22.66 -84.89
C LYS A 224 -15.84 22.88 -83.62
N GLY A 225 -15.48 23.86 -82.79
CA GLY A 225 -16.21 24.28 -81.60
C GLY A 225 -16.02 23.40 -80.37
N TYR A 226 -14.95 22.61 -80.31
CA TYR A 226 -14.59 21.78 -79.15
C TYR A 226 -13.64 22.49 -78.18
N TYR A 227 -13.02 23.59 -78.61
CA TYR A 227 -12.13 24.42 -77.81
C TYR A 227 -12.38 25.91 -78.09
N ARG A 228 -11.92 26.77 -77.18
CA ARG A 228 -11.84 28.22 -77.37
C ARG A 228 -10.51 28.73 -76.85
N SER A 229 -9.84 29.55 -77.65
CA SER A 229 -8.67 30.30 -77.21
C SER A 229 -9.05 31.68 -76.65
N ARG A 230 -8.29 32.14 -75.66
CA ARG A 230 -8.35 33.51 -75.11
C ARG A 230 -6.93 33.97 -74.85
N GLU A 231 -6.62 35.19 -75.29
CA GLU A 231 -5.35 35.82 -74.96
C GLU A 231 -5.47 36.54 -73.62
N LYS A 232 -4.51 36.30 -72.72
CA LYS A 232 -4.41 36.96 -71.42
C LYS A 232 -2.92 37.17 -71.11
N ASP A 233 -2.53 38.41 -70.82
CA ASP A 233 -1.17 38.77 -70.45
C ASP A 233 -0.09 38.30 -71.46
N GLY A 234 -0.42 38.31 -72.76
CA GLY A 234 0.48 37.87 -73.85
C GLY A 234 0.58 36.35 -74.03
N VAL A 235 -0.21 35.56 -73.29
CA VAL A 235 -0.27 34.10 -73.39
C VAL A 235 -1.64 33.65 -73.90
N VAL A 236 -1.64 32.72 -74.86
CA VAL A 236 -2.87 32.11 -75.36
C VAL A 236 -3.27 30.95 -74.46
N LEU A 237 -4.42 31.11 -73.79
CA LEU A 237 -5.04 30.09 -72.97
C LEU A 237 -6.12 29.35 -73.76
N TRP A 238 -6.19 28.05 -73.58
CA TRP A 238 -7.11 27.16 -74.27
C TRP A 238 -8.07 26.52 -73.27
N LYS A 239 -9.36 26.60 -73.57
CA LYS A 239 -10.42 25.99 -72.74
C LYS A 239 -11.28 25.04 -73.55
N LYS A 240 -11.50 23.83 -73.02
CA LYS A 240 -12.44 22.86 -73.59
C LYS A 240 -13.87 23.37 -73.55
N ILE A 241 -14.62 23.00 -74.58
CA ILE A 241 -16.06 23.21 -74.68
C ILE A 241 -16.74 21.84 -74.76
N GLU A 242 -17.59 21.53 -73.79
CA GLU A 242 -18.47 20.38 -73.89
C GLU A 242 -19.51 20.61 -74.98
N LYS A 243 -19.45 19.78 -76.01
CA LYS A 243 -20.41 19.77 -77.10
C LYS A 243 -21.33 18.58 -76.89
N ASN A 244 -22.58 18.86 -76.48
CA ASN A 244 -23.65 17.85 -76.35
C ASN A 244 -23.98 17.21 -77.70
#